data_AF-A0A7C1W1M7-F1
#
_entry.id   AF-A0A7C1W1M7-F1
#
_cell.length_a   1.000
_cell.length_b   1.000
_cell.length_c   1.000
_cell.angle_alpha   90.00
_cell.angle_beta   90.00
_cell.angle_gamma   90.00
#
_symmetry.space_group_name_H-M   'P 1'
#
loop_
_entity.id
_entity.type
_entity.pdbx_description
1 polymer ?
#
loop_
_entity_poly.entity_id
_entity_poly.type
_entity_poly.pdbx_seq_one_letter_code
_entity_poly.pdbx_strand_id
1 'polypeptide(L)'
;MSKLTNKSKGTTCIRCGSSDAYSAHFNGTYQHQYGKGRGIKCHDMATAEFCYVCDQLFREGTTSGFHSKDDRDAQFLRFIMLTNIRRFESGVIKVG
;
A
#
# COMPACT_ATOMS: atom_id res chain seq x y z
N MET A 1 -12.41 -6.27 -16.40
CA MET A 1 -12.09 -6.31 -14.96
C MET A 1 -11.58 -4.95 -14.53
N SER A 2 -12.16 -4.31 -13.50
CA SER A 2 -11.58 -3.07 -12.97
C SER A 2 -10.27 -3.38 -12.25
N LYS A 3 -9.25 -2.52 -12.40
CA LYS A 3 -7.97 -2.67 -11.68
C LYS A 3 -8.22 -2.75 -10.17
N LEU A 4 -7.48 -3.59 -9.46
CA LEU A 4 -7.63 -3.77 -8.01
C LEU A 4 -7.44 -2.44 -7.27
N THR A 5 -6.54 -1.60 -7.77
CA THR A 5 -6.31 -0.23 -7.26
C THR A 5 -7.55 0.67 -7.24
N ASN A 6 -8.51 0.47 -8.16
CA ASN A 6 -9.76 1.25 -8.17
C ASN A 6 -10.68 0.91 -6.99
N LYS A 7 -10.47 -0.24 -6.33
CA LYS A 7 -11.30 -0.70 -5.21
C LYS A 7 -11.02 0.05 -3.91
N SER A 8 -9.94 0.82 -3.86
CA SER A 8 -9.64 1.68 -2.70
C SER A 8 -10.45 2.98 -2.68
N LYS A 9 -11.08 3.39 -3.80
CA LYS A 9 -11.92 4.59 -3.83
C LYS A 9 -13.12 4.43 -2.89
N GLY A 10 -13.32 5.40 -1.99
CA GLY A 10 -14.38 5.38 -1.00
C GLY A 10 -14.09 4.50 0.23
N THR A 11 -12.88 3.96 0.35
CA THR A 11 -12.41 3.26 1.56
C THR A 11 -11.72 4.21 2.52
N THR A 12 -11.52 3.76 3.76
CA THR A 12 -10.79 4.54 4.78
C THR A 12 -9.31 4.18 4.80
N CYS A 13 -8.45 5.14 5.15
CA CYS A 13 -7.02 4.93 5.31
C CYS A 13 -6.77 3.82 6.35
N ILE A 14 -6.06 2.77 5.95
CA ILE A 14 -5.79 1.61 6.80
C ILE A 14 -4.94 1.96 8.03
N ARG A 15 -4.20 3.08 7.98
CA ARG A 15 -3.36 3.56 9.09
C ARG A 15 -4.10 4.50 10.05
N CYS A 16 -4.86 5.46 9.55
CA CYS A 16 -5.43 6.54 10.37
C CYS A 16 -6.95 6.72 10.29
N GLY A 17 -7.65 5.98 9.42
CA GLY A 17 -9.11 6.03 9.32
C GLY A 17 -9.69 7.17 8.46
N SER A 18 -8.88 8.07 7.89
CA SER A 18 -9.36 9.13 6.97
C SER A 18 -10.17 8.58 5.80
N SER A 19 -11.21 9.28 5.34
CA SER A 19 -12.19 8.77 4.36
C SER A 19 -11.77 8.85 2.88
N ASP A 20 -10.55 9.31 2.61
CA ASP A 20 -10.04 9.64 1.27
C ASP A 20 -8.88 8.72 0.84
N ALA A 21 -9.01 7.41 1.07
CA ALA A 21 -7.94 6.48 0.75
C ALA A 21 -7.79 6.20 -0.76
N TYR A 22 -6.54 5.96 -1.18
CA TYR A 22 -6.18 5.42 -2.47
C TYR A 22 -5.11 4.32 -2.31
N SER A 23 -4.88 3.55 -3.37
CA SER A 23 -3.83 2.53 -3.38
C SER A 23 -2.44 3.16 -3.53
N ALA A 24 -1.72 3.27 -2.42
CA ALA A 24 -0.31 3.62 -2.39
C ALA A 24 0.55 2.38 -2.67
N HIS A 25 1.42 2.45 -3.67
CA HIS A 25 2.25 1.31 -4.07
C HIS A 25 3.51 1.24 -3.21
N PHE A 26 3.90 0.02 -2.83
CA PHE A 26 5.14 -0.21 -2.13
C PHE A 26 6.32 0.42 -2.89
N ASN A 27 7.21 1.09 -2.15
CA ASN A 27 8.38 1.78 -2.70
C ASN A 27 9.61 1.63 -1.78
N GLY A 28 9.66 0.53 -1.02
CA GLY A 28 10.78 0.16 -0.17
C GLY A 28 11.87 -0.63 -0.91
N THR A 29 12.76 -1.25 -0.14
CA THR A 29 13.93 -2.01 -0.60
C THR A 29 13.58 -3.10 -1.60
N TYR A 30 12.48 -3.82 -1.36
CA TYR A 30 12.03 -4.94 -2.20
C TYR A 30 11.16 -4.50 -3.41
N GLN A 31 11.04 -3.20 -3.70
CA GLN A 31 10.13 -2.69 -4.73
C GLN A 31 10.33 -3.33 -6.12
N HIS A 32 11.57 -3.62 -6.50
CA HIS A 32 11.86 -4.28 -7.79
C HIS A 32 11.40 -5.75 -7.81
N GLN A 33 11.48 -6.45 -6.68
CA GLN A 33 10.97 -7.83 -6.56
C GLN A 33 9.43 -7.86 -6.62
N TYR A 34 8.77 -6.78 -6.20
CA TYR A 34 7.32 -6.62 -6.37
C TYR A 34 6.92 -5.99 -7.71
N GLY A 35 7.84 -5.90 -8.67
CA GLY A 35 7.54 -5.53 -10.06
C GLY A 35 7.72 -4.06 -10.42
N LYS A 36 8.26 -3.21 -9.54
CA LYS A 36 8.64 -1.83 -9.92
C LYS A 36 9.84 -1.83 -10.86
N GLY A 37 9.79 -1.01 -11.90
CA GLY A 37 10.93 -0.76 -12.79
C GLY A 37 10.49 -0.22 -14.15
N ARG A 38 11.39 0.46 -14.88
CA ARG A 38 11.12 0.96 -16.25
C ARG A 38 9.84 1.81 -16.36
N GLY A 39 9.56 2.64 -15.36
CA GLY A 39 8.35 3.47 -15.29
C GLY A 39 7.08 2.73 -14.82
N ILE A 40 7.19 1.45 -14.45
CA ILE A 40 6.10 0.61 -13.96
C ILE A 40 6.10 0.62 -12.43
N LYS A 41 4.91 0.72 -11.83
CA LYS A 41 4.68 0.63 -10.37
C LYS A 41 4.68 -0.84 -9.93
N CYS A 42 4.85 -1.09 -8.62
CA CYS A 42 4.71 -2.43 -8.06
C CYS A 42 3.36 -3.08 -8.43
N HIS A 43 3.27 -4.40 -8.27
CA HIS A 43 2.04 -5.15 -8.44
C HIS A 43 0.92 -4.61 -7.55
N ASP A 44 -0.33 -4.64 -8.01
CA ASP A 44 -1.49 -4.08 -7.29
C ASP A 44 -1.70 -4.74 -5.89
N MET A 45 -1.23 -5.98 -5.69
CA MET A 45 -1.23 -6.66 -4.38
C MET A 45 -0.25 -6.05 -3.37
N ALA A 46 0.78 -5.34 -3.85
CA ALA A 46 1.74 -4.61 -3.04
C ALA A 46 1.30 -3.15 -2.86
N THR A 47 0.01 -2.95 -2.54
CA THR A 47 -0.58 -1.64 -2.26
C THR A 47 -1.20 -1.58 -0.87
N ALA A 48 -1.05 -0.44 -0.20
CA ALA A 48 -1.80 -0.11 1.02
C ALA A 48 -2.83 0.97 0.72
N GLU A 49 -3.95 0.93 1.43
CA GLU A 49 -4.99 1.95 1.38
C GLU A 49 -4.62 3.14 2.27
N PHE A 50 -4.01 4.17 1.70
CA PHE A 50 -3.58 5.36 2.43
C PHE A 50 -4.31 6.62 1.97
N CYS A 51 -4.55 7.54 2.91
CA CYS A 51 -4.79 8.94 2.55
C CYS A 51 -3.46 9.61 2.15
N TYR A 52 -3.55 10.79 1.53
CA TYR A 52 -2.37 11.52 1.07
C TYR A 52 -1.33 11.73 2.16
N VAL A 53 -1.75 12.13 3.37
CA VAL A 53 -0.85 12.40 4.50
C VAL A 53 -0.07 11.15 4.91
N CYS A 54 -0.73 9.98 4.97
CA CYS A 54 -0.06 8.73 5.34
C CYS A 54 0.86 8.24 4.22
N ASP A 55 0.48 8.40 2.95
CA ASP A 55 1.34 8.05 1.82
C ASP A 55 2.64 8.86 1.81
N GLN A 56 2.60 10.17 2.15
CA GLN A 56 3.82 10.98 2.22
C GLN A 56 4.84 10.48 3.26
N LEU A 57 4.39 9.87 4.36
CA LEU A 57 5.30 9.23 5.33
C LEU A 57 6.07 8.07 4.71
N PHE A 58 5.44 7.35 3.78
CA PHE A 58 6.04 6.25 3.03
C PHE A 58 6.47 6.66 1.64
N ARG A 59 6.79 7.94 1.39
CA ARG A 59 7.37 8.35 0.09
C ARG A 59 8.76 7.73 -0.09
N GLU A 60 9.12 7.46 -1.33
CA GLU A 60 10.45 6.96 -1.69
C GLU A 60 11.54 7.91 -1.16
N GLY A 61 12.56 7.33 -0.50
CA GLY A 61 13.64 8.08 0.14
C GLY A 61 13.32 8.64 1.54
N THR A 62 12.06 8.66 1.96
CA THR A 62 11.70 9.09 3.33
C THR A 62 12.19 8.07 4.34
N THR A 63 13.01 8.50 5.29
CA THR A 63 13.46 7.68 6.45
C THR A 63 13.21 8.37 7.79
N SER A 64 12.91 9.67 7.76
CA SER A 64 12.54 10.44 8.94
C SER A 64 11.24 9.90 9.56
N GLY A 65 11.29 9.57 10.85
CA GLY A 65 10.15 8.98 11.57
C GLY A 65 10.17 7.45 11.64
N PHE A 66 11.19 6.81 11.08
CA PHE A 66 11.43 5.37 11.20
C PHE A 66 12.80 5.11 11.83
N HIS A 67 12.93 3.98 12.51
CA HIS A 67 14.20 3.60 13.13
C HIS A 67 15.25 3.23 12.07
N SER A 68 14.83 2.60 10.98
CA SER A 68 15.68 2.20 9.86
C SER A 68 14.86 2.09 8.57
N LYS A 69 15.54 1.86 7.44
CA LYS A 69 14.86 1.53 6.17
C LYS A 69 14.04 0.23 6.28
N ASP A 70 14.57 -0.75 7.01
CA ASP A 70 13.89 -2.04 7.20
C ASP A 70 12.66 -1.89 8.09
N ASP A 71 12.72 -1.06 9.14
CA ASP A 71 11.56 -0.73 9.97
C ASP A 71 10.45 -0.07 9.14
N ARG A 72 10.80 0.91 8.31
CA ARG A 72 9.86 1.54 7.37
C ARG A 72 9.22 0.51 6.43
N ASP A 73 10.03 -0.35 5.83
CA ASP A 73 9.56 -1.37 4.89
C ASP A 73 8.63 -2.38 5.58
N ALA A 74 8.99 -2.81 6.79
CA ALA A 74 8.16 -3.68 7.61
C ALA A 74 6.81 -3.03 7.96
N GLN A 75 6.81 -1.75 8.33
CA GLN A 75 5.57 -1.01 8.60
C GLN A 75 4.70 -0.86 7.35
N PHE A 76 5.28 -0.57 6.19
CA PHE A 76 4.53 -0.50 4.93
C PHE A 76 3.94 -1.89 4.59
N LEU A 77 4.74 -2.95 4.64
CA LEU A 77 4.29 -4.32 4.39
C LEU A 77 3.17 -4.75 5.34
N ARG A 78 3.24 -4.37 6.62
CA ARG A 78 2.15 -4.57 7.58
C ARG A 78 0.84 -3.95 7.08
N PHE A 79 0.87 -2.71 6.62
CA PHE A 79 -0.34 -2.04 6.11
C PHE A 79 -0.85 -2.64 4.80
N ILE A 80 0.04 -3.12 3.92
CA ILE A 80 -0.33 -3.88 2.72
C ILE A 80 -1.08 -5.16 3.12
N MET A 81 -0.58 -5.90 4.12
CA MET A 81 -1.24 -7.10 4.63
C MET A 81 -2.63 -6.79 5.21
N LEU A 82 -2.76 -5.73 6.00
CA LEU A 82 -4.07 -5.30 6.52
C LEU A 82 -5.04 -4.89 5.42
N THR A 83 -4.57 -4.20 4.38
CA THR A 83 -5.37 -3.89 3.20
C THR A 83 -5.82 -5.15 2.47
N ASN A 84 -4.95 -6.15 2.32
CA ASN A 84 -5.33 -7.41 1.66
C ASN A 84 -6.31 -8.24 2.49
N ILE A 85 -6.18 -8.26 3.83
CA ILE A 85 -7.17 -8.86 4.74
C ILE A 85 -8.53 -8.19 4.55
N ARG A 86 -8.60 -6.86 4.63
CA ARG A 86 -9.84 -6.11 4.39
C ARG A 86 -10.44 -6.42 3.01
N ARG A 87 -9.61 -6.48 1.97
CA ARG A 87 -10.07 -6.79 0.61
C ARG A 87 -10.59 -8.23 0.49
N PHE A 88 -10.01 -9.17 1.21
CA PHE A 88 -10.53 -10.53 1.29
C PHE A 88 -11.89 -10.57 2.02
N GLU A 89 -11.98 -9.95 3.19
CA GLU A 89 -13.21 -9.90 4.00
C GLU A 89 -14.36 -9.19 3.28
N SER A 90 -14.07 -8.14 2.50
CA SER A 90 -15.05 -7.43 1.68
C SER A 90 -15.34 -8.08 0.32
N GLY A 91 -14.73 -9.23 0.02
CA GLY A 91 -14.92 -9.97 -1.22
C GLY A 91 -14.33 -9.29 -2.47
N VAL A 92 -13.46 -8.30 -2.30
CA VAL A 92 -12.66 -7.70 -3.38
C VAL A 92 -11.62 -8.70 -3.90
N ILE A 93 -10.92 -9.37 -2.98
CA ILE A 93 -10.04 -10.53 -3.27
C ILE A 93 -10.83 -11.78 -2.90
N LYS A 94 -10.73 -12.82 -3.74
CA LYS A 94 -11.38 -14.11 -3.52
C LYS A 94 -10.38 -15.23 -3.79
N VAL A 95 -10.46 -16.31 -3.01
CA VAL A 95 -9.76 -17.57 -3.33
C VAL A 95 -10.69 -18.35 -4.26
N GLY A 96 -10.13 -18.83 -5.37
CA GLY A 96 -10.84 -19.64 -6.36
C GLY A 96 -10.93 -21.10 -5.96
#